data_AF-A0A7Y4VCF3-F1
#
_entry.id   AF-A0A7Y4VCF3-F1
#
_cell.length_a   1.000
_cell.length_b   1.000
_cell.length_c   1.000
_cell.angle_alpha   90.00
_cell.angle_beta   90.00
_cell.angle_gamma   90.00
#
_symmetry.space_group_name_H-M   'P 1'
#
loop_
_entity.id
_entity.type
_entity.pdbx_description
1 polymer ?
#
loop_
_entity_poly.entity_id
_entity_poly.type
_entity_poly.pdbx_seq_one_letter_code
_entity_poly.pdbx_strand_id
1 'polypeptide(L)'
;MKSTWTNFGAVCGVIVFGLSGAQAVPLVPASSIVLPSEAEPVGASLVTSSVLNFSSFTFSGTLTSKVWSGDTSNPFGGLTFTYQISNNAVSTDPIDRLTLSSYAGFLTDASYFGAGIVPTSAVRNPAGNQVTFDFAGQFQGTLVAGSTSPLLILQTDSANFQVSNAAVINSSSVNVATFAPLAVPEPTAAVILVAGAIIFGLRRKS
;
A
#
# COMPACT_ATOMS: atom_id res chain seq x y z
N MET A 1 37.54 11.82 -66.66
CA MET A 1 37.52 11.75 -65.18
C MET A 1 36.08 11.49 -64.76
N LYS A 2 35.77 10.28 -64.28
CA LYS A 2 34.41 9.84 -63.94
C LYS A 2 34.19 10.02 -62.44
N SER A 3 33.20 10.83 -62.08
CA SER A 3 32.80 11.14 -60.71
C SER A 3 31.81 10.10 -60.21
N THR A 4 32.21 9.26 -59.25
CA THR A 4 31.33 8.32 -58.54
C THR A 4 30.86 8.93 -57.22
N TRP A 5 29.54 9.13 -57.12
CA TRP A 5 28.83 9.64 -55.95
C TRP A 5 28.63 8.52 -54.92
N THR A 6 28.94 8.79 -53.65
CA THR A 6 28.77 7.86 -52.52
C THR A 6 27.46 8.17 -51.80
N ASN A 7 26.50 7.24 -51.86
CA ASN A 7 25.23 7.34 -51.15
C ASN A 7 25.43 6.99 -49.66
N PHE A 8 25.23 7.95 -48.77
CA PHE A 8 25.12 7.73 -47.33
C PHE A 8 23.71 7.22 -47.02
N GLY A 9 23.57 5.92 -46.72
CA GLY A 9 22.34 5.34 -46.21
C GLY A 9 22.14 5.71 -44.74
N ALA A 10 21.13 6.52 -44.44
CA ALA A 10 20.69 6.79 -43.08
C ALA A 10 19.91 5.58 -42.53
N VAL A 11 20.46 4.90 -41.52
CA VAL A 11 19.78 3.83 -40.78
C VAL A 11 18.98 4.48 -39.65
N CYS A 12 17.66 4.57 -39.81
CA CYS A 12 16.74 4.96 -38.74
C CYS A 12 16.59 3.79 -37.75
N GLY A 13 17.20 3.90 -36.58
CA GLY A 13 16.99 2.97 -35.47
C GLY A 13 15.60 3.15 -34.86
N VAL A 14 14.77 2.11 -34.90
CA VAL A 14 13.49 2.05 -34.18
C VAL A 14 13.80 1.73 -32.71
N ILE A 15 13.62 2.70 -31.83
CA ILE A 15 13.67 2.49 -30.38
C ILE A 15 12.32 1.90 -29.97
N VAL A 16 12.29 0.61 -29.64
CA VAL A 16 11.13 -0.06 -29.05
C VAL A 16 11.13 0.26 -27.55
N PHE A 17 10.26 1.19 -27.13
CA PHE A 17 9.95 1.38 -25.72
C PHE A 17 9.05 0.22 -25.27
N GLY A 18 9.60 -0.70 -24.48
CA GLY A 18 8.80 -1.71 -23.79
C GLY A 18 7.97 -1.02 -22.71
N LEU A 19 6.66 -0.90 -22.93
CA LEU A 19 5.70 -0.52 -21.90
C LEU A 19 5.60 -1.69 -20.90
N SER A 20 6.37 -1.62 -19.81
CA SER A 20 6.12 -2.47 -18.64
C SER A 20 4.85 -1.94 -17.97
N GLY A 21 3.70 -2.51 -18.32
CA GLY A 21 2.45 -2.21 -17.63
C GLY A 21 2.54 -2.68 -16.19
N ALA A 22 2.20 -1.79 -15.24
CA ALA A 22 2.12 -2.12 -13.82
C ALA A 22 1.22 -3.36 -13.63
N GLN A 23 1.76 -4.41 -13.02
CA GLN A 23 1.02 -5.62 -12.68
C GLN A 23 0.39 -5.40 -11.30
N ALA A 24 -0.81 -4.83 -11.27
CA ALA A 24 -1.61 -4.77 -10.05
C ALA A 24 -2.10 -6.19 -9.71
N VAL A 25 -1.97 -6.59 -8.43
CA VAL A 25 -2.65 -7.75 -7.85
C VAL A 25 -3.67 -7.24 -6.82
N PRO A 26 -4.91 -6.90 -7.25
CA PRO A 26 -5.89 -6.29 -6.38
C PRO A 26 -6.19 -7.16 -5.16
N LEU A 27 -6.03 -6.58 -3.98
CA LEU A 27 -6.38 -7.20 -2.71
C LEU A 27 -7.84 -6.85 -2.37
N VAL A 28 -8.76 -7.64 -2.91
CA VAL A 28 -10.21 -7.47 -2.69
C VAL A 28 -10.62 -7.92 -1.29
N PRO A 29 -11.74 -7.42 -0.71
CA PRO A 29 -12.24 -7.92 0.56
C PRO A 29 -12.45 -9.45 0.56
N ALA A 30 -12.21 -10.10 1.71
CA ALA A 30 -12.27 -11.55 1.89
C ALA A 30 -11.27 -12.35 1.02
N SER A 31 -10.13 -11.76 0.67
CA SER A 31 -9.09 -12.43 -0.12
C SER A 31 -7.75 -12.49 0.59
N SER A 32 -6.90 -13.40 0.09
CA SER A 32 -5.51 -13.56 0.48
C SER A 32 -4.67 -13.69 -0.78
N ILE A 33 -3.52 -13.01 -0.82
CA ILE A 33 -2.56 -13.10 -1.92
C ILE A 33 -1.16 -13.39 -1.38
N VAL A 34 -0.32 -13.99 -2.20
CA VAL A 34 1.14 -13.95 -2.02
C VAL A 34 1.60 -12.60 -2.55
N LEU A 35 2.41 -11.86 -1.78
CA LEU A 35 2.81 -10.52 -2.20
C LEU A 35 3.75 -10.61 -3.43
N PRO A 36 3.45 -9.92 -4.53
CA PRO A 36 4.40 -9.73 -5.61
C PRO A 36 5.50 -8.74 -5.19
N SER A 37 6.71 -8.95 -5.71
CA SER A 37 7.75 -7.92 -5.67
C SER A 37 7.47 -6.88 -6.75
N GLU A 38 7.55 -5.61 -6.40
CA GLU A 38 7.48 -4.49 -7.33
C GLU A 38 8.62 -3.50 -7.09
N ALA A 39 8.77 -2.49 -7.95
CA ALA A 39 9.68 -1.38 -7.69
C ALA A 39 9.13 -0.47 -6.58
N GLU A 40 10.01 0.26 -5.91
CA GLU A 40 9.58 1.36 -5.02
C GLU A 40 8.67 2.37 -5.76
N PRO A 41 7.83 3.14 -5.04
CA PRO A 41 6.93 4.13 -5.64
C PRO A 41 7.64 5.03 -6.67
N VAL A 42 7.21 4.97 -7.92
CA VAL A 42 7.94 5.55 -9.07
C VAL A 42 7.43 6.94 -9.38
N GLY A 43 8.33 7.92 -9.40
CA GLY A 43 7.95 9.33 -9.64
C GLY A 43 7.16 9.95 -8.48
N ALA A 44 7.05 9.24 -7.36
CA ALA A 44 6.26 9.66 -6.21
C ALA A 44 6.99 10.72 -5.38
N SER A 45 6.22 11.60 -4.75
CA SER A 45 6.68 12.56 -3.74
C SER A 45 6.25 12.12 -2.35
N LEU A 46 7.19 12.17 -1.40
CA LEU A 46 6.90 11.88 0.01
C LEU A 46 6.03 13.00 0.59
N VAL A 47 4.83 12.65 1.00
CA VAL A 47 3.88 13.58 1.64
C VAL A 47 4.15 13.68 3.14
N THR A 48 4.29 12.54 3.79
CA THR A 48 4.58 12.45 5.23
C THR A 48 5.24 11.13 5.61
N SER A 49 5.92 11.12 6.75
CA SER A 49 6.60 9.96 7.32
C SER A 49 6.51 9.98 8.84
N SER A 50 6.38 8.80 9.44
CA SER A 50 6.43 8.58 10.87
C SER A 50 7.23 7.33 11.19
N VAL A 51 8.01 7.38 12.26
CA VAL A 51 8.72 6.22 12.81
C VAL A 51 8.36 6.14 14.27
N LEU A 52 7.66 5.07 14.66
CA LEU A 52 7.22 4.86 16.03
C LEU A 52 7.77 3.57 16.59
N ASN A 53 8.22 3.66 17.84
CA ASN A 53 8.65 2.50 18.60
C ASN A 53 7.43 1.77 19.16
N PHE A 54 7.50 0.44 19.22
CA PHE A 54 6.55 -0.39 19.93
C PHE A 54 7.29 -1.37 20.85
N SER A 55 6.65 -1.77 21.94
CA SER A 55 7.20 -2.76 22.87
C SER A 55 6.08 -3.55 23.52
N SER A 56 6.29 -4.86 23.62
CA SER A 56 5.56 -5.81 24.47
C SER A 56 6.52 -6.41 25.50
N PHE A 57 6.07 -7.45 26.21
CA PHE A 57 6.94 -8.24 27.08
C PHE A 57 7.95 -9.11 26.32
N THR A 58 7.62 -9.55 25.11
CA THR A 58 8.43 -10.54 24.38
C THR A 58 9.04 -10.03 23.08
N PHE A 59 8.59 -8.88 22.59
CA PHE A 59 9.14 -8.26 21.39
C PHE A 59 9.12 -6.73 21.49
N SER A 60 10.04 -6.08 20.79
CA SER A 60 10.07 -4.63 20.62
C SER A 60 10.63 -4.28 19.25
N GLY A 61 10.40 -3.06 18.77
CA GLY A 61 10.85 -2.68 17.44
C GLY A 61 10.36 -1.31 17.01
N THR A 62 10.51 -1.05 15.71
CA THR A 62 10.03 0.19 15.08
C THR A 62 9.06 -0.14 13.94
N LEU A 63 7.99 0.63 13.83
CA LEU A 63 7.17 0.70 12.64
C LEU A 63 7.42 2.04 11.95
N THR A 64 7.91 1.98 10.71
CA THR A 64 7.98 3.13 9.82
C THR A 64 6.76 3.13 8.92
N SER A 65 6.04 4.25 8.85
CA SER A 65 4.89 4.45 7.96
C SER A 65 5.11 5.72 7.13
N LYS A 66 4.87 5.63 5.82
CA LYS A 66 5.02 6.75 4.87
C LYS A 66 3.82 6.84 3.95
N VAL A 67 3.54 8.07 3.50
CA VAL A 67 2.51 8.36 2.49
C VAL A 67 3.16 9.03 1.30
N TRP A 68 2.84 8.53 0.12
CA TRP A 68 3.39 9.00 -1.15
C TRP A 68 2.25 9.46 -2.06
N SER A 69 2.52 10.52 -2.83
CA SER A 69 1.59 11.04 -3.83
C SER A 69 2.25 11.14 -5.20
N GLY A 70 1.46 11.03 -6.27
CA GLY A 70 1.98 11.04 -7.64
C GLY A 70 2.75 9.77 -8.02
N ASP A 71 2.50 8.67 -7.30
CA ASP A 71 3.08 7.37 -7.63
C ASP A 71 2.52 6.85 -8.96
N THR A 72 3.37 6.80 -9.97
CA THR A 72 2.98 6.38 -11.33
C THR A 72 2.81 4.87 -11.45
N SER A 73 3.31 4.08 -10.49
CA SER A 73 3.01 2.64 -10.44
C SER A 73 1.68 2.33 -9.78
N ASN A 74 1.04 3.30 -9.09
CA ASN A 74 -0.27 3.10 -8.47
C ASN A 74 -1.36 3.01 -9.55
N PRO A 75 -1.97 1.83 -9.77
CA PRO A 75 -2.95 1.60 -10.83
C PRO A 75 -4.26 2.36 -10.60
N PHE A 76 -4.49 2.86 -9.38
CA PHE A 76 -5.72 3.54 -8.99
C PHE A 76 -5.59 5.06 -8.96
N GLY A 77 -4.37 5.59 -9.12
CA GLY A 77 -4.11 7.03 -9.17
C GLY A 77 -4.28 7.80 -7.84
N GLY A 78 -4.44 7.11 -6.72
CA GLY A 78 -4.52 7.70 -5.39
C GLY A 78 -3.19 7.71 -4.63
N LEU A 79 -3.26 7.72 -3.31
CA LEU A 79 -2.11 7.67 -2.42
C LEU A 79 -1.56 6.24 -2.29
N THR A 80 -0.23 6.16 -2.21
CA THR A 80 0.52 4.94 -1.89
C THR A 80 1.01 5.01 -0.45
N PHE A 81 0.72 3.98 0.34
CA PHE A 81 1.12 3.86 1.73
C PHE A 81 2.23 2.82 1.83
N THR A 82 3.33 3.14 2.50
CA THR A 82 4.40 2.17 2.71
C THR A 82 4.70 1.96 4.18
N TYR A 83 5.02 0.71 4.53
CA TYR A 83 5.29 0.28 5.89
C TYR A 83 6.56 -0.54 5.94
N GLN A 84 7.35 -0.35 6.99
CA GLN A 84 8.49 -1.22 7.28
C GLN A 84 8.54 -1.48 8.77
N ILE A 85 8.61 -2.76 9.13
CA ILE A 85 8.66 -3.20 10.52
C ILE A 85 10.02 -3.83 10.80
N SER A 86 10.63 -3.44 11.93
CA SER A 86 11.83 -4.07 12.46
C SER A 86 11.51 -4.76 13.78
N ASN A 87 12.15 -5.91 14.02
CA ASN A 87 12.15 -6.56 15.32
C ASN A 87 13.53 -6.35 15.95
N ASN A 88 13.58 -5.76 17.14
CA ASN A 88 14.85 -5.49 17.82
C ASN A 88 15.60 -6.80 18.11
N ALA A 89 16.94 -6.74 18.06
CA ALA A 89 17.80 -7.90 18.31
C ALA A 89 17.69 -8.46 19.75
N VAL A 90 17.18 -7.64 20.68
CA VAL A 90 16.97 -8.03 22.08
C VAL A 90 15.62 -8.68 22.36
N SER A 91 14.72 -8.74 21.36
CA SER A 91 13.43 -9.43 21.50
C SER A 91 13.64 -10.92 21.74
N THR A 92 12.82 -11.51 22.60
CA THR A 92 12.85 -12.96 22.85
C THR A 92 12.05 -13.73 21.82
N ASP A 93 10.99 -13.09 21.30
CA ASP A 93 10.03 -13.71 20.41
C ASP A 93 10.06 -13.03 19.02
N PRO A 94 9.70 -13.78 17.98
CA PRO A 94 9.45 -13.19 16.68
C PRO A 94 8.14 -12.40 16.65
N ILE A 95 7.97 -11.65 15.55
CA ILE A 95 6.71 -11.02 15.16
C ILE A 95 6.08 -11.86 14.05
N ASP A 96 4.81 -12.24 14.25
CA ASP A 96 4.09 -13.15 13.36
C ASP A 96 3.15 -12.41 12.40
N ARG A 97 2.74 -11.18 12.75
CA ARG A 97 1.71 -10.46 11.99
C ARG A 97 1.78 -8.96 12.20
N LEU A 98 1.54 -8.22 11.12
CA LEU A 98 1.21 -6.80 11.13
C LEU A 98 -0.21 -6.62 10.60
N THR A 99 -1.07 -5.92 11.33
CA THR A 99 -2.42 -5.54 10.87
C THR A 99 -2.53 -4.03 10.73
N LEU A 100 -3.25 -3.58 9.72
CA LEU A 100 -3.49 -2.19 9.39
C LEU A 100 -5.00 -1.97 9.23
N SER A 101 -5.51 -0.83 9.71
CA SER A 101 -6.94 -0.51 9.68
C SER A 101 -7.27 0.71 8.81
N SER A 102 -8.55 0.98 8.60
CA SER A 102 -9.09 2.10 7.78
C SER A 102 -8.95 1.92 6.27
N TYR A 103 -9.10 0.71 5.77
CA TYR A 103 -9.10 0.41 4.33
C TYR A 103 -10.50 0.19 3.73
N ALA A 104 -11.57 0.35 4.52
CA ALA A 104 -12.92 0.10 4.04
C ALA A 104 -13.30 1.08 2.93
N GLY A 105 -13.89 0.56 1.84
CA GLY A 105 -14.37 1.37 0.72
C GLY A 105 -13.33 1.76 -0.33
N PHE A 106 -12.05 1.44 -0.12
CA PHE A 106 -10.98 1.77 -1.07
C PHE A 106 -10.58 0.57 -1.95
N LEU A 107 -10.24 0.82 -3.20
CA LEU A 107 -9.44 -0.12 -3.98
C LEU A 107 -8.07 -0.24 -3.32
N THR A 108 -7.54 -1.46 -3.25
CA THR A 108 -6.26 -1.72 -2.57
C THR A 108 -5.49 -2.76 -3.32
N ASP A 109 -4.23 -2.45 -3.60
CA ASP A 109 -3.22 -3.35 -4.14
C ASP A 109 -2.14 -3.55 -3.07
N ALA A 110 -1.54 -4.74 -3.00
CA ALA A 110 -0.55 -5.05 -1.99
C ALA A 110 0.64 -5.78 -2.58
N SER A 111 1.83 -5.33 -2.21
CA SER A 111 3.10 -5.69 -2.84
C SER A 111 4.27 -5.38 -1.88
N TYR A 112 5.49 -5.70 -2.29
CA TYR A 112 6.69 -5.34 -1.52
C TYR A 112 7.87 -4.94 -2.39
N PHE A 113 8.83 -4.22 -1.80
CA PHE A 113 10.11 -3.89 -2.42
C PHE A 113 11.28 -4.01 -1.44
N GLY A 114 12.43 -4.45 -1.96
CA GLY A 114 13.70 -4.46 -1.26
C GLY A 114 13.98 -5.74 -0.47
N ALA A 115 15.03 -5.69 0.34
CA ALA A 115 15.51 -6.81 1.14
C ALA A 115 14.81 -6.87 2.50
N GLY A 116 14.77 -8.08 3.09
CA GLY A 116 14.19 -8.32 4.40
C GLY A 116 13.42 -9.64 4.43
N ILE A 117 12.76 -9.91 5.55
CA ILE A 117 11.85 -11.05 5.66
C ILE A 117 10.51 -10.66 5.04
N VAL A 118 10.21 -11.22 3.88
CA VAL A 118 8.96 -10.97 3.15
C VAL A 118 7.79 -11.67 3.88
N PRO A 119 6.64 -11.02 4.08
CA PRO A 119 5.44 -11.70 4.57
C PRO A 119 5.04 -12.84 3.62
N THR A 120 4.53 -13.94 4.16
CA THR A 120 4.02 -15.05 3.35
C THR A 120 2.75 -14.70 2.60
N SER A 121 1.94 -13.82 3.17
CA SER A 121 0.68 -13.39 2.56
C SER A 121 0.24 -12.01 3.02
N ALA A 122 -0.55 -11.37 2.17
CA ALA A 122 -1.38 -10.23 2.51
C ALA A 122 -2.84 -10.68 2.48
N VAL A 123 -3.58 -10.42 3.55
CA VAL A 123 -4.98 -10.82 3.72
C VAL A 123 -5.83 -9.59 3.98
N ARG A 124 -6.95 -9.46 3.28
CA ARG A 124 -7.94 -8.43 3.54
C ARG A 124 -9.22 -9.02 4.09
N ASN A 125 -9.65 -8.52 5.24
CA ASN A 125 -10.80 -9.07 5.94
C ASN A 125 -12.11 -8.91 5.13
N PRO A 126 -13.18 -9.65 5.47
CA PRO A 126 -14.44 -9.58 4.71
C PRO A 126 -15.10 -8.20 4.70
N ALA A 127 -14.91 -7.40 5.76
CA ALA A 127 -15.38 -6.02 5.82
C ALA A 127 -14.54 -5.05 4.96
N GLY A 128 -13.43 -5.49 4.37
CA GLY A 128 -12.51 -4.67 3.58
C GLY A 128 -11.69 -3.66 4.41
N ASN A 129 -11.96 -3.54 5.70
CA ASN A 129 -11.38 -2.51 6.57
C ASN A 129 -9.96 -2.80 7.04
N GLN A 130 -9.60 -4.07 7.15
CA GLN A 130 -8.32 -4.50 7.71
C GLN A 130 -7.50 -5.20 6.65
N VAL A 131 -6.24 -4.78 6.51
CA VAL A 131 -5.20 -5.46 5.74
C VAL A 131 -4.20 -6.05 6.72
N THR A 132 -3.85 -7.31 6.51
CA THR A 132 -2.95 -8.08 7.36
C THR A 132 -1.79 -8.58 6.54
N PHE A 133 -0.57 -8.37 7.02
CA PHE A 133 0.63 -9.01 6.52
C PHE A 133 1.02 -10.13 7.48
N ASP A 134 0.97 -11.36 7.01
CA ASP A 134 1.30 -12.53 7.79
C ASP A 134 2.76 -12.93 7.56
N PHE A 135 3.50 -13.02 8.65
CA PHE A 135 4.87 -13.52 8.72
C PHE A 135 4.88 -14.99 9.21
N ALA A 136 3.79 -15.50 9.77
CA ALA A 136 3.70 -16.90 10.18
C ALA A 136 3.45 -17.85 8.98
N GLY A 137 4.50 -18.58 8.56
CA GLY A 137 4.41 -19.62 7.53
C GLY A 137 5.25 -20.85 7.87
N GLN A 138 4.86 -22.01 7.36
CA GLN A 138 5.44 -23.32 7.73
C GLN A 138 6.91 -23.48 7.35
N PHE A 139 7.45 -22.63 6.45
CA PHE A 139 8.83 -22.74 5.95
C PHE A 139 9.57 -21.42 5.68
N GLN A 140 8.92 -20.25 5.72
CA GLN A 140 9.52 -18.91 5.63
C GLN A 140 8.53 -17.88 6.22
N GLY A 141 9.04 -16.72 6.62
CA GLY A 141 8.23 -15.53 6.87
C GLY A 141 8.36 -14.94 8.27
N THR A 142 8.77 -15.70 9.29
CA THR A 142 8.73 -15.19 10.67
C THR A 142 9.74 -14.07 10.87
N LEU A 143 9.29 -12.89 11.34
CA LEU A 143 10.17 -11.74 11.56
C LEU A 143 10.91 -11.90 12.90
N VAL A 144 12.00 -12.67 12.85
CA VAL A 144 12.84 -13.01 14.01
C VAL A 144 13.54 -11.78 14.60
N ALA A 145 13.98 -11.89 15.86
CA ALA A 145 14.73 -10.83 16.53
C ALA A 145 15.96 -10.38 15.70
N GLY A 146 16.13 -9.07 15.55
CA GLY A 146 17.21 -8.45 14.78
C GLY A 146 16.95 -8.37 13.27
N SER A 147 15.80 -8.84 12.79
CA SER A 147 15.44 -8.77 11.38
C SER A 147 14.48 -7.61 11.07
N THR A 148 14.35 -7.27 9.79
CA THR A 148 13.47 -6.21 9.29
C THR A 148 12.73 -6.71 8.05
N SER A 149 11.50 -6.24 7.86
CA SER A 149 10.72 -6.53 6.65
C SER A 149 11.28 -5.77 5.44
N PRO A 150 10.96 -6.20 4.21
CA PRO A 150 11.03 -5.28 3.07
C PRO A 150 10.07 -4.11 3.27
N LEU A 151 10.11 -3.15 2.35
CA LEU A 151 9.10 -2.12 2.26
C LEU A 151 7.79 -2.78 1.80
N LEU A 152 6.78 -2.79 2.67
CA LEU A 152 5.44 -3.26 2.36
C LEU A 152 4.67 -2.10 1.74
N ILE A 153 4.05 -2.32 0.59
CA ILE A 153 3.43 -1.26 -0.19
C ILE A 153 1.93 -1.57 -0.31
N LEU A 154 1.11 -0.55 -0.04
CA LEU A 154 -0.33 -0.56 -0.24
C LEU A 154 -0.74 0.63 -1.11
N GLN A 155 -1.13 0.35 -2.35
CA GLN A 155 -1.61 1.36 -3.28
C GLN A 155 -3.13 1.45 -3.22
N THR A 156 -3.67 2.67 -3.22
CA THR A 156 -5.12 2.90 -3.08
C THR A 156 -5.63 3.96 -4.05
N ASP A 157 -6.95 4.03 -4.24
CA ASP A 157 -7.66 5.14 -4.89
C ASP A 157 -7.93 6.34 -3.95
N SER A 158 -7.40 6.33 -2.72
CA SER A 158 -7.65 7.39 -1.75
C SER A 158 -6.94 8.70 -2.14
N ALA A 159 -7.66 9.82 -2.09
CA ALA A 159 -7.07 11.15 -2.29
C ALA A 159 -6.48 11.76 -1.00
N ASN A 160 -6.87 11.25 0.17
CA ASN A 160 -6.47 11.80 1.46
C ASN A 160 -6.00 10.68 2.41
N PHE A 161 -5.27 11.07 3.45
CA PHE A 161 -4.83 10.16 4.50
C PHE A 161 -5.23 10.69 5.87
N GLN A 162 -5.24 9.79 6.84
CA GLN A 162 -5.46 10.08 8.26
C GLN A 162 -4.48 9.26 9.11
N VAL A 163 -4.36 9.63 10.37
CA VAL A 163 -3.76 8.75 11.37
C VAL A 163 -4.74 7.62 11.68
N SER A 164 -4.25 6.39 11.66
CA SER A 164 -4.98 5.18 11.98
C SER A 164 -4.16 4.31 12.94
N ASN A 165 -4.62 3.09 13.19
CA ASN A 165 -3.99 2.14 14.08
C ASN A 165 -3.44 0.93 13.32
N ALA A 166 -2.21 0.55 13.64
CA ALA A 166 -1.63 -0.73 13.31
C ALA A 166 -1.52 -1.59 14.57
N ALA A 167 -1.65 -2.91 14.43
CA ALA A 167 -1.30 -3.84 15.51
C ALA A 167 -0.19 -4.78 15.07
N VAL A 168 0.88 -4.83 15.86
CA VAL A 168 1.99 -5.78 15.75
C VAL A 168 1.70 -6.93 16.68
N ILE A 169 1.66 -8.16 16.15
CA ILE A 169 1.09 -9.31 16.83
C ILE A 169 2.04 -10.52 16.78
N ASN A 170 2.15 -11.19 17.91
CA ASN A 170 2.59 -12.58 18.08
C ASN A 170 1.64 -13.29 19.07
N SER A 171 2.15 -14.00 20.08
CA SER A 171 1.42 -14.41 21.30
C SER A 171 0.82 -13.25 22.11
N SER A 172 1.19 -12.01 21.84
CA SER A 172 0.64 -10.76 22.38
C SER A 172 0.48 -9.71 21.27
N SER A 173 -0.24 -8.62 21.54
CA SER A 173 -0.46 -7.54 20.56
C SER A 173 -0.07 -6.18 21.11
N VAL A 174 0.60 -5.37 20.29
CA VAL A 174 0.90 -3.95 20.58
C VAL A 174 0.31 -3.08 19.49
N ASN A 175 -0.42 -2.05 19.88
CA ASN A 175 -1.01 -1.07 18.98
C ASN A 175 -0.06 0.13 18.81
N VAL A 176 0.11 0.59 17.57
CA VAL A 176 0.95 1.72 17.22
C VAL A 176 0.26 2.56 16.15
N ALA A 177 0.37 3.89 16.26
CA ALA A 177 -0.22 4.78 15.27
C ALA A 177 0.45 4.59 13.90
N THR A 178 -0.31 4.76 12.83
CA THR A 178 0.15 4.60 11.45
C THR A 178 -0.63 5.53 10.54
N PHE A 179 -0.27 5.62 9.25
CA PHE A 179 -1.11 6.31 8.26
C PHE A 179 -2.02 5.32 7.55
N ALA A 180 -3.20 5.78 7.12
CA ALA A 180 -4.13 5.00 6.31
C ALA A 180 -5.03 5.92 5.46
N PRO A 181 -5.77 5.39 4.48
CA PRO A 181 -6.78 6.16 3.74
C PRO A 181 -7.79 6.87 4.65
N LEU A 182 -8.14 8.11 4.28
CA LEU A 182 -9.23 8.84 4.91
C LEU A 182 -10.50 8.72 4.06
N ALA A 183 -11.50 8.03 4.59
CA ALA A 183 -12.85 8.02 4.01
C ALA A 183 -13.44 9.42 4.11
N VAL A 184 -13.38 10.18 3.01
CA VAL A 184 -14.08 11.46 2.89
C VAL A 184 -15.52 11.14 2.50
N PRO A 185 -16.53 11.58 3.28
CA PRO A 185 -17.93 11.44 2.86
C PRO A 185 -18.11 12.04 1.46
N GLU A 186 -18.58 11.24 0.50
CA GLU A 186 -18.67 11.70 -0.88
C GLU A 186 -19.59 12.93 -0.98
N PRO A 187 -19.14 14.05 -1.60
CA PRO A 187 -19.97 15.25 -1.76
C PRO A 187 -21.27 14.98 -2.52
N THR A 188 -21.27 14.00 -3.41
CA THR A 188 -22.41 13.61 -4.26
C THR A 188 -23.57 13.02 -3.47
N ALA A 189 -23.31 12.25 -2.40
CA ALA A 189 -24.36 11.74 -1.52
C ALA A 189 -25.10 12.88 -0.81
N ALA A 190 -24.37 13.91 -0.37
CA ALA A 190 -24.96 15.10 0.23
C ALA A 190 -25.76 15.92 -0.80
N VAL A 191 -25.24 16.09 -2.03
CA VAL A 191 -25.95 16.83 -3.09
C VAL A 191 -27.23 16.10 -3.51
N ILE A 192 -27.22 14.76 -3.64
CA ILE A 192 -28.42 13.99 -3.99
C ILE A 192 -29.44 14.01 -2.85
N LEU A 193 -29.00 13.93 -1.59
CA LEU A 193 -29.90 14.06 -0.44
C LEU A 193 -30.57 15.43 -0.40
N VAL A 194 -29.80 16.50 -0.60
CA VAL A 194 -30.31 17.87 -0.62
C VAL A 194 -31.24 18.08 -1.83
N ALA A 195 -30.85 17.63 -3.02
CA ALA A 195 -31.69 17.69 -4.21
C ALA A 195 -32.99 16.90 -4.03
N GLY A 196 -32.92 15.69 -3.46
CA GLY A 196 -34.08 14.87 -3.12
C GLY A 196 -35.00 15.56 -2.12
N ALA A 197 -34.45 16.13 -1.04
CA ALA A 197 -35.23 16.86 -0.03
C ALA A 197 -35.92 18.09 -0.61
N ILE A 198 -35.27 18.83 -1.52
CA ILE A 198 -35.86 19.96 -2.24
C ILE A 198 -37.02 19.50 -3.12
N ILE A 199 -36.84 18.43 -3.91
CA ILE A 199 -37.89 17.88 -4.79
C ILE A 199 -39.11 17.41 -3.97
N PHE A 200 -38.89 16.69 -2.86
CA PHE A 200 -39.98 16.27 -1.97
C PHE A 200 -40.66 17.44 -1.27
N GLY A 201 -39.90 18.48 -0.88
CA GLY A 201 -40.44 19.70 -0.28
C GLY A 201 -41.32 20.51 -1.25
N LEU A 202 -40.92 20.58 -2.53
CA LEU A 202 -41.70 21.25 -3.58
C LEU A 202 -42.98 20.49 -3.93
N ARG A 203 -42.95 19.14 -3.95
CA ARG A 203 -44.14 18.31 -4.19
C ARG A 203 -45.23 18.42 -3.13
N ARG A 204 -44.91 18.86 -1.91
CA ARG A 204 -45.88 19.00 -0.80
C ARG A 204 -46.68 20.30 -0.83
N LYS A 205 -46.31 21.24 -1.71
CA LYS A 205 -46.96 22.57 -1.84
C LYS A 205 -47.91 22.68 -3.04
N SER A 206 -48.10 21.58 -3.79
CA SER A 206 -49.11 21.42 -4.84
C SER A 206 -50.26 20.57 -4.31
#